data_AF-A0A1Z7Z275-F1
#
_entry.id   AF-A0A1Z7Z275-F1
#
_cell.length_a   1.000
_cell.length_b   1.000
_cell.length_c   1.000
_cell.angle_alpha   90.00
_cell.angle_beta   90.00
_cell.angle_gamma   90.00
#
_symmetry.space_group_name_H-M   'P 1'
#
loop_
_entity.id
_entity.type
_entity.pdbx_description
1 polymer ?
#
loop_
_entity_poly.entity_id
_entity_poly.type
_entity_poly.pdbx_seq_one_letter_code
_entity_poly.pdbx_strand_id
1 'polypeptide(L)' 'MTNNDIFKKLRVALKLRDDDIVKILALVDFRISKSELGALFRNEDHPKYMECGDQILRNFLNGLVIHLRGPLPKKEKK' A
#
# COMPACT_ATOMS: atom_id res chain seq x y z
N MET A 1 -10.74 -13.70 -1.34
CA MET A 1 -10.27 -12.42 -0.77
C MET A 1 -9.05 -12.02 -1.58
N THR A 2 -9.15 -10.92 -2.31
CA THR A 2 -8.12 -10.42 -3.24
C THR A 2 -7.12 -9.51 -2.52
N ASN A 3 -6.02 -9.14 -3.18
CA ASN A 3 -5.09 -8.13 -2.66
C ASN A 3 -5.76 -6.76 -2.50
N ASN A 4 -6.70 -6.41 -3.39
CA ASN A 4 -7.50 -5.20 -3.26
C ASN A 4 -8.34 -5.24 -1.97
N ASP A 5 -8.96 -6.39 -1.65
CA ASP A 5 -9.72 -6.56 -0.42
C ASP A 5 -8.83 -6.39 0.82
N ILE A 6 -7.64 -7.01 0.83
CA ILE A 6 -6.68 -6.90 1.92
C ILE A 6 -6.28 -5.44 2.10
N PHE A 7 -5.87 -4.78 1.02
CA PHE A 7 -5.42 -3.39 1.06
C PHE A 7 -6.54 -2.45 1.54
N LYS A 8 -7.77 -2.61 1.02
CA LYS A 8 -8.94 -1.83 1.43
C LYS A 8 -9.26 -2.04 2.91
N LYS A 9 -9.21 -3.29 3.41
CA LYS A 9 -9.41 -3.60 4.84
C LYS A 9 -8.35 -2.94 5.72
N LEU A 10 -7.07 -3.02 5.35
CA LEU A 10 -5.98 -2.38 6.10
C LEU A 10 -6.13 -0.86 6.15
N ARG A 11 -6.47 -0.23 5.01
CA ARG A 11 -6.75 1.22 4.96
C ARG A 11 -7.83 1.62 5.98
N VAL A 12 -8.95 0.91 5.96
CA VAL A 12 -10.09 1.20 6.85
C VAL A 12 -9.73 0.92 8.31
N ALA A 13 -9.13 -0.23 8.61
CA ALA A 13 -8.76 -0.62 9.97
C ALA A 13 -7.78 0.36 10.62
N LEU A 14 -6.82 0.88 9.84
CA LEU A 14 -5.82 1.84 10.29
C LEU A 14 -6.24 3.31 10.10
N LYS A 15 -7.47 3.57 9.63
CA LYS A 15 -8.01 4.91 9.35
C LYS A 15 -7.09 5.77 8.47
N LEU A 16 -6.43 5.14 7.50
CA LEU A 16 -5.49 5.81 6.59
C LEU A 16 -6.25 6.55 5.49
N ARG A 17 -5.83 7.78 5.21
CA ARG A 17 -6.25 8.51 4.01
C ARG A 17 -5.31 8.19 2.85
N ASP A 18 -5.73 8.53 1.65
CA ASP A 18 -4.93 8.29 0.44
C ASP A 18 -3.55 8.97 0.50
N ASP A 19 -3.49 10.18 1.08
CA ASP A 19 -2.23 10.88 1.36
C ASP A 19 -1.28 10.12 2.30
N ASP A 20 -1.85 9.44 3.29
CA ASP A 20 -1.08 8.68 4.26
C ASP A 20 -0.50 7.42 3.59
N ILE A 21 -1.28 6.74 2.75
CA ILE A 21 -0.83 5.58 1.97
C ILE A 21 0.29 5.96 1.00
N VAL A 22 0.17 7.09 0.29
CA VAL A 22 1.22 7.57 -0.62
C VAL A 22 2.52 7.82 0.13
N LYS A 23 2.45 8.45 1.32
CA LYS A 23 3.63 8.65 2.18
C LYS A 23 4.22 7.34 2.66
N ILE A 24 3.40 6.36 3.06
CA ILE A 24 3.84 5.05 3.52
C ILE A 24 4.59 4.29 2.42
N LEU A 25 4.06 4.30 1.19
CA LEU A 25 4.72 3.67 0.05
C LEU A 25 6.02 4.37 -0.35
N ALA A 26 6.08 5.70 -0.19
CA ALA A 26 7.30 6.46 -0.42
C ALA A 26 8.46 6.08 0.54
N LEU A 27 8.17 5.52 1.72
CA LEU A 27 9.21 5.05 2.67
C LEU A 27 10.03 3.87 2.12
N VAL A 28 9.52 3.17 1.12
CA VAL A 28 10.20 2.05 0.44
C VAL A 28 10.49 2.38 -1.03
N ASP A 29 10.61 3.67 -1.34
CA ASP A 29 10.85 4.20 -2.69
C ASP A 29 9.78 3.80 -3.73
N PHE A 30 8.60 3.38 -3.27
CA PHE A 30 7.47 3.05 -4.16
C PHE A 30 6.60 4.28 -4.39
N ARG A 31 6.64 4.82 -5.61
CA ARG A 31 5.83 5.97 -6.01
C ARG A 31 4.52 5.51 -6.62
N ILE A 32 3.41 6.00 -6.06
CA ILE A 32 2.07 5.83 -6.61
C ILE A 32 1.32 7.15 -6.55
N SER A 33 0.54 7.47 -7.58
CA SER A 33 -0.34 8.63 -7.58
C SER A 33 -1.65 8.34 -6.82
N LYS A 34 -2.33 9.40 -6.38
CA LYS A 34 -3.67 9.27 -5.78
C LYS A 34 -4.69 8.66 -6.76
N SER A 35 -4.53 8.93 -8.05
CA SER A 35 -5.43 8.40 -9.09
C SER A 35 -5.28 6.89 -9.27
N GLU A 36 -4.04 6.40 -9.28
CA GLU A 36 -3.74 4.95 -9.31
C GLU A 36 -4.21 4.27 -8.03
N LEU A 37 -3.94 4.88 -6.87
CA LEU A 37 -4.44 4.35 -5.60
C LEU A 37 -5.97 4.28 -5.57
N GLY A 38 -6.63 5.31 -6.11
CA GLY A 38 -8.08 5.33 -6.26
C GLY A 38 -8.60 4.20 -7.14
N ALA A 39 -7.89 3.83 -8.22
CA ALA A 39 -8.23 2.72 -9.11
C ALA A 39 -8.20 1.36 -8.37
N LEU A 40 -7.25 1.16 -7.45
CA LEU A 40 -7.14 -0.06 -6.63
C LEU A 40 -8.33 -0.26 -5.68
N PHE A 41 -9.02 0.81 -5.28
CA PHE A 41 -10.12 0.72 -4.31
C PHE A 41 -11.52 0.76 -4.93
N ARG A 42 -11.61 0.85 -6.26
CA ARG A 42 -12.88 0.77 -6.99
C ARG A 42 -13.45 -0.65 -6.92
N ASN A 43 -14.74 -0.76 -7.24
CA ASN A 43 -15.37 -2.05 -7.45
C ASN A 43 -14.82 -2.70 -8.72
N GLU A 44 -14.79 -4.02 -8.77
CA GLU A 44 -14.27 -4.82 -9.89
C GLU A 44 -14.95 -4.50 -11.22
N ASP A 45 -16.24 -4.18 -11.21
CA ASP A 45 -17.01 -3.83 -12.41
C ASP A 45 -16.72 -2.41 -12.95
N HIS A 46 -15.91 -1.61 -12.25
CA HIS A 46 -15.64 -0.24 -12.67
C HIS A 46 -14.67 -0.21 -13.87
N PRO A 47 -14.92 0.55 -14.95
CA PRO A 47 -14.02 0.67 -16.12
C PRO A 47 -12.58 1.16 -15.85
N LYS A 48 -12.29 1.60 -14.62
CA LYS A 48 -10.99 2.10 -14.17
C LYS A 48 -10.51 1.34 -12.94
N TYR A 49 -11.11 0.19 -12.67
CA TYR A 49 -10.64 -0.74 -11.67
C TYR A 49 -9.26 -1.24 -12.07
N MET A 50 -8.38 -1.37 -11.07
CA MET A 50 -7.06 -1.94 -11.26
C MET A 50 -6.84 -2.99 -10.17
N GLU A 51 -6.37 -4.16 -10.58
CA GLU A 51 -5.99 -5.20 -9.63
C GLU A 51 -4.74 -4.79 -8.85
N CYS A 52 -4.76 -5.02 -7.54
CA CYS A 52 -3.62 -4.80 -6.68
C CYS A 52 -2.64 -5.97 -6.80
N GLY A 53 -1.55 -5.77 -7.52
CA GLY A 53 -0.51 -6.80 -7.62
C GLY A 53 0.20 -7.04 -6.28
N ASP A 54 0.77 -8.25 -6.12
CA ASP A 54 1.52 -8.64 -4.93
C ASP A 54 2.64 -7.66 -4.57
N GLN A 55 3.28 -7.05 -5.58
CA GLN A 55 4.35 -6.08 -5.38
C GLN A 55 3.87 -4.83 -4.64
N ILE A 56 2.68 -4.32 -4.98
CA ILE A 56 2.10 -3.14 -4.35
C ILE A 56 1.77 -3.46 -2.89
N LEU A 57 1.09 -4.58 -2.64
CA LEU A 57 0.71 -4.98 -1.29
C LEU A 57 1.95 -5.24 -0.41
N ARG A 58 2.95 -5.94 -0.94
CA ARG A 58 4.22 -6.19 -0.24
C ARG A 58 4.93 -4.88 0.14
N ASN A 59 5.04 -3.96 -0.81
CA ASN A 59 5.67 -2.65 -0.55
C ASN A 59 4.87 -1.84 0.47
N PHE A 60 3.54 -1.87 0.41
CA PHE A 60 2.70 -1.21 1.40
C PHE A 60 2.92 -1.80 2.81
N LEU A 61 2.96 -3.12 2.94
CA LEU A 61 3.22 -3.79 4.23
C LEU A 61 4.62 -3.46 4.77
N ASN A 62 5.65 -3.44 3.92
CA ASN A 62 7.00 -3.03 4.32
C ASN A 62 7.02 -1.56 4.75
N GLY A 63 6.35 -0.67 4.00
CA GLY A 63 6.18 0.72 4.36
C GLY A 63 5.46 0.90 5.69
N LEU A 64 4.41 0.09 5.96
CA LEU A 64 3.69 0.10 7.23
C LEU A 64 4.58 -0.29 8.41
N VAL A 65 5.46 -1.28 8.23
CA VAL A 65 6.44 -1.65 9.26
C VAL A 65 7.34 -0.46 9.57
N ILE A 66 7.86 0.22 8.55
CA ILE A 66 8.70 1.41 8.75
C ILE A 66 7.91 2.54 9.44
N HIS A 67 6.67 2.77 9.01
CA HIS A 67 5.82 3.83 9.54
C HIS A 67 5.45 3.62 11.02
N LEU A 68 5.12 2.38 11.42
CA LEU A 68 4.63 2.07 12.77
C LEU A 68 5.73 1.63 13.75
N ARG A 69 6.83 1.04 13.25
CA ARG A 69 7.89 0.44 14.09
C ARG A 69 9.26 1.08 13.87
N GLY A 70 9.40 1.97 12.90
CA GLY A 70 10.68 2.53 12.48
C GLY A 70 11.42 1.63 11.47
N PRO A 71 12.52 2.15 10.88
CA PRO A 71 13.29 1.43 9.87
C PRO A 71 13.90 0.15 10.45
N LEU A 72 13.82 -0.94 9.68
CA LEU A 72 14.50 -2.18 10.04
C LEU A 72 16.02 -1.92 10.13
N PRO A 73 16.71 -2.43 11.17
CA PRO A 73 18.16 -2.37 11.21
C PRO A 73 18.72 -3.02 9.95
N LYS A 74 19.73 -2.37 9.34
CA LYS A 74 20.37 -2.88 8.13
C LYS A 74 20.85 -4.29 8.41
N LYS A 75 20.36 -5.28 7.65
CA LYS A 75 20.92 -6.63 7.69
C LYS A 75 22.39 -6.51 7.32
N GLU A 76 23.28 -6.84 8.25
CA GLU A 76 24.69 -7.03 7.93
C GLU A 76 24.76 -8.05 6.80
N LYS A 77 25.42 -7.66 5.71
CA LYS A 77 25.72 -8.58 4.61
C LYS A 77 26.71 -9.60 5.17
N LYS A 78 26.22 -10.81 5.47
CA LYS A 78 27.07 -11.98 5.64
C LYS A 78 27.61 -12.43 4.28
#